data_AF-A0A2M6P044-F1
#
_entry.id   AF-A0A2M6P044-F1
#
_cell.length_a   1.000
_cell.length_b   1.000
_cell.length_c   1.000
_cell.angle_alpha   90.00
_cell.angle_beta   90.00
_cell.angle_gamma   90.00
#
_symmetry.space_group_name_H-M   'P 1'
#
loop_
_entity.id
_entity.type
_entity.pdbx_description
1 polymer ?
#
loop_
_entity_poly.entity_id
_entity_poly.type
_entity_poly.pdbx_seq_one_letter_code
_entity_poly.pdbx_strand_id
1 'polypeptide(L)'
;MKPSILTLLVIFSVFLAPSSVFAAAEFNPNFLISDEELQDWQSMNVSDIQSFLEDKGGYLATLRIEDYVGKKRSVADIIYQAAKMYEINPKYALVKLQKEQSLITDKSPSQKKLDGATGYGITDGCGWTCDTYLRNKGFGKQLDSAVGIMRWYYDHKNSESWIKQEGKTYTVSGEAIRPESDATGFLYTYTPHIQGNENFWKLWQAWFDQTYTEGSLIKTANDSTVYLIQDGKRRPFKSMSALVTRFDPSRIITVPSSELLRYEESTAITLPNYAILRNGSDFYLLDYDVLRKFKSESVVKYLGFNPDEMIDISSSDLKGFTISPEVITAEIQSVTGKLVSFKEDPGSLYYLKQDTFHPLYDPAIAKANFPNLTPETVPLSVLKDYTEGTPIKFQDGTLFGVKGYNEVYVVDHGKKRHIASAEVFLGLGYKWNQVIWTNSVVGSLFDRGEPLYIRTSEQVNNASSDLTKDINIADSSTDDPQNTSNDV
;
A
#
# COMPACT_ATOMS: atom_id res chain seq x y z
N MET A 1 -55.64 33.96 -4.66
CA MET A 1 -55.07 32.64 -5.02
C MET A 1 -54.62 32.65 -6.47
N LYS A 2 -53.30 32.72 -6.70
CA LYS A 2 -52.56 32.25 -7.90
C LYS A 2 -51.10 32.13 -7.43
N PRO A 3 -50.47 30.94 -7.42
CA PRO A 3 -49.06 30.83 -7.08
C PRO A 3 -48.22 31.14 -8.32
N SER A 4 -47.22 32.00 -8.15
CA SER A 4 -46.16 32.26 -9.13
C SER A 4 -45.14 31.12 -9.04
N ILE A 5 -44.91 30.43 -10.16
CA ILE A 5 -43.86 29.40 -10.28
C ILE A 5 -42.55 30.12 -10.58
N LEU A 6 -41.66 30.16 -9.59
CA LEU A 6 -40.29 30.63 -9.74
C LEU A 6 -39.44 29.46 -10.24
N THR A 7 -39.12 29.45 -11.53
CA THR A 7 -38.26 28.43 -12.14
C THR A 7 -36.81 28.64 -11.69
N LEU A 8 -36.34 27.81 -10.75
CA LEU A 8 -34.94 27.78 -10.31
C LEU A 8 -34.11 27.03 -11.35
N LEU A 9 -33.31 27.75 -12.12
CA LEU A 9 -32.36 27.18 -13.08
C LEU A 9 -31.12 26.66 -12.30
N VAL A 10 -31.08 25.36 -12.01
CA VAL A 10 -29.91 24.71 -11.41
C VAL A 10 -28.86 24.50 -12.50
N ILE A 11 -27.84 25.36 -12.52
CA ILE A 11 -26.65 25.17 -13.36
C ILE A 11 -25.78 24.12 -12.67
N PHE A 12 -25.79 22.90 -13.21
CA PHE A 12 -24.91 21.82 -12.76
C PHE A 12 -23.51 22.06 -13.36
N SER A 13 -22.67 22.80 -12.65
CA SER A 13 -21.24 22.93 -12.99
C SER A 13 -20.54 21.61 -12.67
N VAL A 14 -20.35 20.78 -13.69
CA VAL A 14 -19.46 19.61 -13.63
C VAL A 14 -18.03 20.13 -13.49
N PHE A 15 -17.50 20.12 -12.28
CA PHE A 15 -16.07 20.28 -12.03
C PHE A 15 -15.36 19.02 -12.58
N LEU A 16 -14.79 19.11 -13.78
CA LEU A 16 -13.74 18.19 -14.20
C LEU A 16 -12.51 18.52 -13.36
N ALA A 17 -12.23 17.70 -12.34
CA ALA A 17 -10.92 17.68 -11.71
C ALA A 17 -9.89 17.26 -12.78
N PRO A 18 -8.76 17.97 -12.92
CA PRO A 18 -7.67 17.50 -13.76
C PRO A 18 -7.11 16.22 -13.15
N SER A 19 -7.34 15.09 -13.83
CA SER A 19 -6.68 13.82 -13.54
C SER A 19 -5.21 13.95 -13.94
N SER A 20 -4.31 14.15 -12.98
CA SER A 20 -2.88 13.99 -13.22
C SER A 20 -2.62 12.52 -13.58
N VAL A 21 -2.12 12.29 -14.78
CA VAL A 21 -1.74 10.96 -15.26
C VAL A 21 -0.37 10.66 -14.69
N PHE A 22 -0.30 9.66 -13.81
CA PHE A 22 0.96 9.10 -13.32
C PHE A 22 1.81 8.63 -14.51
N ALA A 23 3.10 8.95 -14.52
CA ALA A 23 4.05 8.14 -15.29
C ALA A 23 4.22 6.83 -14.51
N ALA A 24 3.24 5.95 -14.65
CA ALA A 24 3.34 4.56 -14.23
C ALA A 24 4.59 3.96 -14.88
N ALA A 25 5.22 2.96 -14.23
CA ALA A 25 6.17 2.11 -14.93
C ALA A 25 5.53 1.72 -16.27
N GLU A 26 6.23 1.96 -17.38
CA GLU A 26 5.65 1.66 -18.68
C GLU A 26 5.50 0.15 -18.79
N PHE A 27 4.36 -0.31 -19.31
CA PHE A 27 4.15 -1.73 -19.51
C PHE A 27 5.20 -2.27 -20.47
N ASN A 28 6.11 -3.11 -19.97
CA ASN A 28 7.07 -3.85 -20.80
C ASN A 28 6.47 -5.23 -21.11
N PRO A 29 6.07 -5.52 -22.36
CA PRO A 29 5.53 -6.83 -22.70
C PRO A 29 6.60 -7.94 -22.68
N ASN A 30 7.89 -7.61 -22.61
CA ASN A 30 8.98 -8.58 -22.48
C ASN A 30 9.26 -8.97 -21.02
N PHE A 31 8.79 -8.19 -20.04
CA PHE A 31 9.02 -8.47 -18.61
C PHE A 31 7.79 -8.14 -17.76
N LEU A 32 7.08 -9.17 -17.31
CA LEU A 32 5.86 -9.04 -16.51
C LEU A 32 6.09 -9.28 -15.03
N ILE A 33 6.92 -10.28 -14.71
CA ILE A 33 7.23 -10.76 -13.36
C ILE A 33 8.50 -11.62 -13.42
N SER A 34 9.34 -11.62 -12.38
CA SER A 34 10.51 -12.50 -12.33
C SER A 34 10.15 -13.95 -11.94
N ASP A 35 11.08 -14.88 -12.18
CA ASP A 35 10.92 -16.28 -11.77
C ASP A 35 10.94 -16.46 -10.24
N GLU A 36 11.71 -15.64 -9.54
CA GLU A 36 11.77 -15.60 -8.08
C GLU A 36 10.45 -15.08 -7.52
N GLU A 37 9.91 -13.99 -8.07
CA GLU A 37 8.62 -13.43 -7.65
C GLU A 37 7.49 -14.42 -7.88
N LEU A 38 7.45 -15.13 -9.01
CA LEU A 38 6.39 -16.12 -9.28
C LEU A 38 6.51 -17.36 -8.38
N GLN A 39 7.72 -17.74 -7.95
CA GLN A 39 7.95 -18.93 -7.11
C GLN A 39 8.00 -18.63 -5.60
N ASP A 40 7.89 -17.37 -5.17
CA ASP A 40 7.83 -16.98 -3.75
C ASP A 40 6.49 -17.39 -3.10
N TRP A 41 6.32 -18.69 -2.87
CA TRP A 41 5.13 -19.29 -2.26
C TRP A 41 4.99 -18.95 -0.77
N GLN A 42 6.09 -18.57 -0.12
CA GLN A 42 6.11 -18.14 1.28
C GLN A 42 5.65 -16.70 1.45
N SER A 43 5.43 -15.99 0.33
CA SER A 43 5.03 -14.59 0.31
C SER A 43 3.62 -14.29 0.81
N MET A 44 2.82 -15.23 1.31
CA MET A 44 1.63 -14.93 2.13
C MET A 44 1.28 -16.19 2.95
N ASN A 45 1.01 -16.04 4.24
CA ASN A 45 0.36 -17.09 5.04
C ASN A 45 -1.18 -17.00 4.93
N VAL A 46 -1.91 -17.95 5.53
CA VAL A 46 -3.39 -17.97 5.49
C VAL A 46 -4.01 -16.67 6.03
N SER A 47 -3.47 -16.11 7.10
CA SER A 47 -3.99 -14.88 7.70
C SER A 47 -3.72 -13.66 6.82
N ASP A 48 -2.61 -13.65 6.10
CA ASP A 48 -2.26 -12.58 5.16
C ASP A 48 -3.25 -12.57 4.00
N ILE A 49 -3.50 -13.75 3.39
CA ILE A 49 -4.48 -13.89 2.30
C ILE A 49 -5.89 -13.53 2.77
N GLN A 50 -6.25 -13.93 4.00
CA GLN A 50 -7.54 -13.57 4.58
C GLN A 50 -7.69 -12.04 4.73
N SER A 51 -6.65 -11.36 5.20
CA SER A 51 -6.63 -9.90 5.34
C SER A 51 -6.79 -9.22 3.96
N PHE A 52 -6.21 -9.80 2.91
CA PHE A 52 -6.31 -9.25 1.55
C PHE A 52 -7.74 -9.28 1.05
N LEU A 53 -8.40 -10.43 1.21
CA LEU A 53 -9.77 -10.62 0.77
C LEU A 53 -10.72 -9.69 1.55
N GLU A 54 -10.50 -9.52 2.85
CA GLU A 54 -11.27 -8.60 3.70
C GLU A 54 -11.07 -7.13 3.29
N ASP A 55 -9.83 -6.72 3.01
CA ASP A 55 -9.50 -5.37 2.55
C ASP A 55 -10.14 -5.03 1.20
N LYS A 56 -10.13 -5.99 0.26
CA LYS A 56 -10.81 -5.82 -1.04
C LYS A 56 -12.34 -5.83 -0.93
N GLY A 57 -12.89 -6.26 0.21
CA GLY A 57 -14.31 -6.16 0.54
C GLY A 57 -15.23 -7.02 -0.34
N GLY A 58 -14.69 -8.06 -0.97
CA GLY A 58 -15.42 -9.00 -1.84
C GLY A 58 -16.01 -10.19 -1.09
N TYR A 59 -16.90 -10.94 -1.76
CA TYR A 59 -17.59 -12.09 -1.18
C TYR A 59 -16.63 -13.22 -0.74
N LEU A 60 -15.50 -13.35 -1.44
CA LEU A 60 -14.51 -14.40 -1.15
C LEU A 60 -13.94 -14.32 0.27
N ALA A 61 -13.94 -13.15 0.92
CA ALA A 61 -13.47 -12.98 2.30
C ALA A 61 -14.21 -13.87 3.31
N THR A 62 -15.50 -14.12 3.08
CA THR A 62 -16.34 -14.90 4.01
C THR A 62 -16.75 -16.27 3.46
N LEU A 63 -16.47 -16.51 2.18
CA LEU A 63 -16.87 -17.73 1.50
C LEU A 63 -16.12 -18.95 2.04
N ARG A 64 -16.89 -20.02 2.30
CA ARG A 64 -16.36 -21.37 2.45
C ARG A 64 -16.82 -22.25 1.29
N ILE A 65 -15.87 -22.82 0.56
CA ILE A 65 -16.12 -23.59 -0.66
C ILE A 65 -15.22 -24.82 -0.73
N GLU A 66 -15.56 -25.78 -1.59
CA GLU A 66 -14.78 -27.00 -1.79
C GLU A 66 -13.43 -26.69 -2.44
N ASP A 67 -12.35 -27.27 -1.90
CA ASP A 67 -11.04 -27.36 -2.53
C ASP A 67 -11.02 -28.40 -3.66
N TYR A 68 -9.85 -28.61 -4.28
CA TYR A 68 -9.71 -29.54 -5.40
C TYR A 68 -10.00 -31.01 -5.05
N VAL A 69 -9.93 -31.38 -3.76
CA VAL A 69 -10.26 -32.73 -3.25
C VAL A 69 -11.67 -32.82 -2.67
N GLY A 70 -12.48 -31.75 -2.76
CA GLY A 70 -13.87 -31.72 -2.30
C GLY A 70 -14.06 -31.37 -0.83
N LYS A 71 -13.03 -30.89 -0.13
CA LYS A 71 -13.14 -30.49 1.29
C LYS A 71 -13.48 -29.00 1.41
N LYS A 72 -14.49 -28.67 2.23
CA LYS A 72 -14.92 -27.28 2.47
C LYS A 72 -13.94 -26.50 3.36
N ARG A 73 -13.39 -25.41 2.84
CA ARG A 73 -12.39 -24.54 3.49
C ARG A 73 -12.69 -23.06 3.23
N SER A 74 -12.05 -22.14 3.97
CA SER A 74 -12.06 -20.73 3.58
C SER A 74 -11.26 -20.54 2.30
N VAL A 75 -11.60 -19.51 1.51
CA VAL A 75 -10.86 -19.21 0.27
C VAL A 75 -9.37 -18.97 0.54
N ALA A 76 -9.04 -18.28 1.63
CA ALA A 76 -7.64 -18.06 2.04
C ALA A 76 -6.86 -19.36 2.27
N ASP A 77 -7.48 -20.37 2.89
CA ASP A 77 -6.86 -21.68 3.12
C ASP A 77 -6.68 -22.49 1.83
N ILE A 78 -7.59 -22.33 0.86
CA ILE A 78 -7.47 -22.98 -0.46
C ILE A 78 -6.32 -22.36 -1.26
N ILE A 79 -6.23 -21.02 -1.31
CA ILE A 79 -5.13 -20.30 -1.98
C ILE A 79 -3.79 -20.70 -1.35
N TYR A 80 -3.69 -20.65 -0.03
CA TYR A 80 -2.45 -21.01 0.68
C TYR A 80 -2.00 -22.44 0.38
N GLN A 81 -2.92 -23.41 0.40
CA GLN A 81 -2.57 -24.80 0.13
C GLN A 81 -2.13 -25.04 -1.31
N ALA A 82 -2.81 -24.44 -2.30
CA ALA A 82 -2.40 -24.54 -3.69
C ALA A 82 -1.01 -23.91 -3.91
N ALA A 83 -0.81 -22.69 -3.39
CA ALA A 83 0.47 -21.98 -3.45
C ALA A 83 1.62 -22.81 -2.86
N LYS A 84 1.42 -23.35 -1.65
CA LYS A 84 2.40 -24.20 -0.97
C LYS A 84 2.65 -25.52 -1.71
N MET A 85 1.61 -26.15 -2.24
CA MET A 85 1.72 -27.45 -2.92
C MET A 85 2.53 -27.36 -4.21
N TYR A 86 2.33 -26.29 -4.96
CA TYR A 86 2.98 -26.09 -6.26
C TYR A 86 4.18 -25.15 -6.17
N GLU A 87 4.53 -24.65 -4.98
CA GLU A 87 5.62 -23.68 -4.79
C GLU A 87 5.46 -22.46 -5.73
N ILE A 88 4.24 -21.91 -5.81
CA ILE A 88 3.90 -20.72 -6.60
C ILE A 88 3.32 -19.65 -5.69
N ASN A 89 3.62 -18.39 -6.00
CA ASN A 89 3.25 -17.23 -5.21
C ASN A 89 1.72 -17.10 -5.02
N PRO A 90 1.19 -17.03 -3.79
CA PRO A 90 -0.25 -16.83 -3.53
C PRO A 90 -0.81 -15.53 -4.13
N LYS A 91 0.01 -14.49 -4.34
CA LYS A 91 -0.37 -13.24 -5.02
C LYS A 91 -0.74 -13.48 -6.49
N TYR A 92 -0.08 -14.43 -7.16
CA TYR A 92 -0.44 -14.82 -8.52
C TYR A 92 -1.87 -15.36 -8.57
N ALA A 93 -2.24 -16.25 -7.65
CA ALA A 93 -3.59 -16.77 -7.51
C ALA A 93 -4.63 -15.65 -7.30
N LEU A 94 -4.32 -14.67 -6.44
CA LEU A 94 -5.19 -13.51 -6.21
C LEU A 94 -5.39 -12.68 -7.49
N VAL A 95 -4.31 -12.37 -8.21
CA VAL A 95 -4.41 -11.64 -9.49
C VAL A 95 -5.20 -12.43 -10.52
N LYS A 96 -5.02 -13.75 -10.60
CA LYS A 96 -5.78 -14.61 -11.53
C LYS A 96 -7.27 -14.58 -11.24
N LEU A 97 -7.69 -14.76 -10.00
CA LEU A 97 -9.11 -14.71 -9.62
C LEU A 97 -9.76 -13.37 -9.99
N GLN A 98 -9.01 -12.27 -9.89
CA GLN A 98 -9.50 -10.95 -10.30
C GLN A 98 -9.49 -10.74 -11.80
N LYS A 99 -8.37 -11.01 -12.46
CA LYS A 99 -8.22 -10.79 -13.90
C LYS A 99 -9.27 -11.58 -14.69
N GLU A 100 -9.56 -12.81 -14.28
CA GLU A 100 -10.37 -13.74 -15.07
C GLU A 100 -11.87 -13.62 -14.79
N GLN A 101 -12.28 -13.31 -13.55
CA GLN A 101 -13.70 -13.29 -13.17
C GLN A 101 -14.10 -12.12 -12.23
N SER A 102 -13.17 -11.19 -11.95
CA SER A 102 -13.31 -10.09 -10.99
C SER A 102 -13.66 -10.54 -9.57
N LEU A 103 -13.32 -11.79 -9.19
CA LEU A 103 -13.85 -12.41 -7.98
C LEU A 103 -13.32 -11.80 -6.67
N ILE A 104 -12.15 -11.18 -6.68
CA ILE A 104 -11.54 -10.62 -5.46
C ILE A 104 -12.39 -9.45 -4.93
N THR A 105 -12.93 -8.60 -5.80
CA THR A 105 -13.72 -7.43 -5.42
C THR A 105 -15.24 -7.60 -5.62
N ASP A 106 -15.69 -8.67 -6.26
CA ASP A 106 -17.10 -8.95 -6.49
C ASP A 106 -17.82 -9.29 -5.17
N LYS A 107 -18.83 -8.49 -4.82
CA LYS A 107 -19.63 -8.67 -3.59
C LYS A 107 -20.72 -9.73 -3.73
N SER A 108 -21.05 -10.16 -4.94
CA SER A 108 -22.12 -11.11 -5.20
C SER A 108 -21.84 -11.93 -6.47
N PRO A 109 -20.74 -12.71 -6.52
CA PRO A 109 -20.37 -13.47 -7.69
C PRO A 109 -21.39 -14.58 -7.98
N SER A 110 -21.74 -14.76 -9.25
CA SER A 110 -22.59 -15.88 -9.66
C SER A 110 -21.87 -17.22 -9.52
N GLN A 111 -22.62 -18.31 -9.35
CA GLN A 111 -22.04 -19.66 -9.32
C GLN A 111 -21.22 -19.97 -10.57
N LYS A 112 -21.65 -19.48 -11.75
CA LYS A 112 -20.89 -19.66 -13.01
C LYS A 112 -19.48 -19.05 -12.94
N LYS A 113 -19.34 -17.88 -12.30
CA LYS A 113 -18.02 -17.26 -12.09
C LYS A 113 -17.17 -18.11 -11.16
N LEU A 114 -17.73 -18.64 -10.07
CA LEU A 114 -17.03 -19.53 -9.14
C LEU A 114 -16.63 -20.86 -9.81
N ASP A 115 -17.50 -21.39 -10.67
CA ASP A 115 -17.26 -22.63 -11.41
C ASP A 115 -16.12 -22.52 -12.43
N GLY A 116 -15.88 -21.32 -12.99
CA GLY A 116 -14.78 -21.00 -13.90
C GLY A 116 -13.85 -19.92 -13.35
N ALA A 117 -13.53 -19.98 -12.05
CA ALA A 117 -12.88 -18.90 -11.29
C ALA A 117 -11.59 -18.33 -11.90
N THR A 118 -10.84 -19.14 -12.66
CA THR A 118 -9.56 -18.76 -13.26
C THR A 118 -9.56 -18.90 -14.80
N GLY A 119 -10.71 -19.27 -15.37
CA GLY A 119 -10.84 -19.59 -16.80
C GLY A 119 -10.05 -20.82 -17.25
N TYR A 120 -9.52 -21.63 -16.32
CA TYR A 120 -8.70 -22.78 -16.69
C TYR A 120 -9.48 -23.80 -17.51
N GLY A 121 -8.88 -24.24 -18.62
CA GLY A 121 -9.46 -25.22 -19.53
C GLY A 121 -10.50 -24.67 -20.51
N ILE A 122 -10.70 -23.35 -20.55
CA ILE A 122 -11.56 -22.66 -21.54
C ILE A 122 -10.67 -22.19 -22.70
N THR A 123 -11.08 -22.50 -23.94
CA THR A 123 -10.42 -22.02 -25.17
C THR A 123 -11.45 -21.38 -26.10
N ASP A 124 -10.99 -20.56 -27.05
CA ASP A 124 -11.88 -19.83 -27.98
C ASP A 124 -12.79 -20.75 -28.81
N GLY A 125 -12.35 -21.98 -29.07
CA GLY A 125 -13.11 -22.93 -29.90
C GLY A 125 -14.29 -23.61 -29.19
N CYS A 126 -14.23 -23.79 -27.87
CA CYS A 126 -15.26 -24.54 -27.12
C CYS A 126 -15.80 -23.81 -25.88
N GLY A 127 -15.20 -22.70 -25.45
CA GLY A 127 -15.70 -21.89 -24.35
C GLY A 127 -16.04 -22.68 -23.08
N TRP A 128 -17.25 -22.46 -22.56
CA TRP A 128 -17.76 -23.10 -21.33
C TRP A 128 -18.19 -24.56 -21.51
N THR A 129 -18.02 -25.13 -22.70
CA THR A 129 -18.33 -26.53 -23.00
C THR A 129 -17.08 -27.36 -23.29
N CYS A 130 -15.88 -26.81 -23.15
CA CYS A 130 -14.64 -27.56 -23.28
C CYS A 130 -14.59 -28.71 -22.26
N ASP A 131 -14.25 -29.92 -22.69
CA ASP A 131 -14.10 -31.07 -21.77
C ASP A 131 -13.05 -30.80 -20.67
N THR A 132 -11.99 -30.07 -21.00
CA THR A 132 -10.98 -29.58 -20.06
C THR A 132 -11.58 -28.68 -18.98
N TYR A 133 -12.47 -27.75 -19.35
CA TYR A 133 -13.21 -26.95 -18.38
C TYR A 133 -14.16 -27.82 -17.55
N LEU A 134 -14.94 -28.70 -18.18
CA LEU A 134 -15.92 -29.54 -17.48
C LEU A 134 -15.27 -30.45 -16.42
N ARG A 135 -14.07 -30.98 -16.69
CA ARG A 135 -13.29 -31.76 -15.70
C ARG A 135 -12.78 -30.93 -14.52
N ASN A 136 -12.49 -29.65 -14.77
CA ASN A 136 -11.94 -28.71 -13.80
C ASN A 136 -12.98 -27.71 -13.27
N LYS A 137 -14.27 -27.99 -13.47
CA LYS A 137 -15.36 -27.11 -13.03
C LYS A 137 -15.42 -27.07 -11.51
N GLY A 138 -15.49 -25.86 -10.95
CA GLY A 138 -15.58 -25.59 -9.51
C GLY A 138 -14.37 -24.80 -8.99
N PHE A 139 -14.62 -23.91 -8.02
CA PHE A 139 -13.63 -22.95 -7.52
C PHE A 139 -12.29 -23.60 -7.14
N GLY A 140 -12.34 -24.64 -6.30
CA GLY A 140 -11.13 -25.34 -5.83
C GLY A 140 -10.31 -25.94 -6.97
N LYS A 141 -10.96 -26.59 -7.93
CA LYS A 141 -10.30 -27.21 -9.10
C LYS A 141 -9.74 -26.17 -10.07
N GLN A 142 -10.48 -25.10 -10.34
CA GLN A 142 -10.04 -23.99 -11.18
C GLN A 142 -8.78 -23.32 -10.60
N LEU A 143 -8.79 -23.06 -9.29
CA LEU A 143 -7.67 -22.43 -8.61
C LEU A 143 -6.46 -23.35 -8.57
N ASP A 144 -6.64 -24.61 -8.16
CA ASP A 144 -5.60 -25.63 -8.13
C ASP A 144 -4.94 -25.81 -9.51
N SER A 145 -5.75 -25.94 -10.58
CA SER A 145 -5.23 -26.08 -11.94
C SER A 145 -4.47 -24.85 -12.43
N ALA A 146 -4.96 -23.64 -12.12
CA ALA A 146 -4.33 -22.40 -12.55
C ALA A 146 -3.01 -22.11 -11.82
N VAL A 147 -2.86 -22.55 -10.57
CA VAL A 147 -1.60 -22.45 -9.84
C VAL A 147 -0.66 -23.58 -10.25
N GLY A 148 -1.15 -24.81 -10.31
CA GLY A 148 -0.37 -26.01 -10.64
C GLY A 148 0.21 -25.98 -12.06
N ILE A 149 -0.49 -25.39 -13.04
CA ILE A 149 0.04 -25.28 -14.40
C ILE A 149 1.33 -24.45 -14.47
N MET A 150 1.51 -23.45 -13.60
CA MET A 150 2.74 -22.66 -13.58
C MET A 150 3.93 -23.51 -13.12
N ARG A 151 3.75 -24.32 -12.07
CA ARG A 151 4.77 -25.31 -11.66
C ARG A 151 5.02 -26.34 -12.76
N TRP A 152 3.96 -26.84 -13.38
CA TRP A 152 4.09 -27.79 -14.49
C TRP A 152 4.91 -27.20 -15.65
N TYR A 153 4.74 -25.92 -15.98
CA TYR A 153 5.57 -25.27 -16.99
C TYR A 153 7.04 -25.21 -16.61
N TYR A 154 7.39 -24.87 -15.36
CA TYR A 154 8.78 -24.95 -14.90
C TYR A 154 9.37 -26.34 -15.11
N ASP A 155 8.61 -27.37 -14.79
CA ASP A 155 9.07 -28.76 -14.85
C ASP A 155 9.18 -29.30 -16.30
N HIS A 156 8.42 -28.72 -17.25
CA HIS A 156 8.29 -29.25 -18.61
C HIS A 156 8.78 -28.31 -19.73
N LYS A 157 9.23 -27.08 -19.42
CA LYS A 157 9.68 -26.10 -20.43
C LYS A 157 10.76 -26.64 -21.40
N ASN A 158 11.55 -27.62 -20.97
CA ASN A 158 12.61 -28.22 -21.78
C ASN A 158 12.14 -29.42 -22.62
N SER A 159 11.02 -30.05 -22.27
CA SER A 159 10.44 -31.19 -23.02
C SER A 159 9.29 -30.79 -23.94
N GLU A 160 8.62 -29.68 -23.65
CA GLU A 160 7.43 -29.21 -24.35
C GLU A 160 7.74 -27.93 -25.13
N SER A 161 7.90 -28.07 -26.46
CA SER A 161 8.37 -26.99 -27.34
C SER A 161 7.40 -25.81 -27.44
N TRP A 162 6.12 -26.01 -27.14
CA TRP A 162 5.08 -24.98 -27.19
C TRP A 162 5.08 -24.06 -25.95
N ILE A 163 5.79 -24.43 -24.88
CA ILE A 163 5.95 -23.58 -23.70
C ILE A 163 6.92 -22.46 -24.06
N LYS A 164 6.43 -21.22 -23.96
CA LYS A 164 7.25 -20.03 -24.17
C LYS A 164 8.18 -19.85 -22.98
N GLN A 165 9.42 -19.51 -23.28
CA GLN A 165 10.57 -19.49 -22.37
C GLN A 165 11.31 -18.17 -22.48
N GLU A 166 12.10 -17.87 -21.45
CA GLU A 166 13.06 -16.78 -21.46
C GLU A 166 13.96 -16.82 -22.71
N GLY A 167 14.29 -15.65 -23.23
CA GLY A 167 15.36 -15.52 -24.21
C GLY A 167 15.05 -16.14 -25.57
N LYS A 168 13.78 -16.36 -25.90
CA LYS A 168 13.29 -16.76 -27.23
C LYS A 168 12.23 -15.77 -27.71
N THR A 169 12.16 -15.51 -29.02
CA THR A 169 11.20 -14.56 -29.59
C THR A 169 9.95 -15.30 -30.07
N TYR A 170 8.78 -14.80 -29.69
CA TYR A 170 7.47 -15.34 -30.05
C TYR A 170 6.60 -14.25 -30.66
N THR A 171 5.75 -14.61 -31.62
CA THR A 171 4.71 -13.71 -32.11
C THR A 171 3.48 -13.83 -31.21
N VAL A 172 3.12 -12.74 -30.53
CA VAL A 172 1.91 -12.65 -29.71
C VAL A 172 1.12 -11.43 -30.17
N SER A 173 -0.15 -11.62 -30.52
CA SER A 173 -1.00 -10.52 -31.01
C SER A 173 -0.42 -9.74 -32.22
N GLY A 174 0.43 -10.39 -33.04
CA GLY A 174 1.09 -9.77 -34.19
C GLY A 174 2.40 -9.03 -33.86
N GLU A 175 2.81 -8.99 -32.59
CA GLU A 175 4.04 -8.34 -32.12
C GLU A 175 5.09 -9.39 -31.70
N ALA A 176 6.36 -9.04 -31.86
CA ALA A 176 7.47 -9.88 -31.43
C ALA A 176 7.77 -9.64 -29.94
N ILE A 177 7.51 -10.65 -29.12
CA ILE A 177 7.79 -10.66 -27.68
C ILE A 177 8.96 -11.59 -27.40
N ARG A 178 9.94 -11.10 -26.65
CA ARG A 178 11.09 -11.87 -26.17
C ARG A 178 11.07 -11.85 -24.64
N PRO A 179 10.47 -12.85 -23.98
CA PRO A 179 10.40 -12.89 -22.53
C PRO A 179 11.79 -12.79 -21.88
N GLU A 180 11.90 -11.93 -20.88
CA GLU A 180 13.09 -11.71 -20.04
C GLU A 180 13.09 -12.59 -18.78
N SER A 181 12.04 -13.39 -18.57
CA SER A 181 11.95 -14.43 -17.54
C SER A 181 11.10 -15.60 -18.04
N ASP A 182 11.29 -16.79 -17.49
CA ASP A 182 10.43 -17.93 -17.83
C ASP A 182 9.00 -17.70 -17.34
N ALA A 183 8.83 -17.08 -16.17
CA ALA A 183 7.55 -16.65 -15.63
C ALA A 183 6.77 -15.77 -16.63
N THR A 184 7.45 -14.80 -17.27
CA THR A 184 6.84 -14.00 -18.33
C THR A 184 6.44 -14.86 -19.53
N GLY A 185 7.31 -15.79 -19.95
CA GLY A 185 6.99 -16.77 -20.99
C GLY A 185 5.76 -17.62 -20.64
N PHE A 186 5.64 -18.07 -19.40
CA PHE A 186 4.54 -18.91 -18.92
C PHE A 186 3.21 -18.16 -18.89
N LEU A 187 3.22 -16.88 -18.53
CA LEU A 187 2.05 -16.02 -18.62
C LEU A 187 1.55 -15.87 -20.07
N TYR A 188 2.46 -15.74 -21.04
CA TYR A 188 2.12 -15.76 -22.48
C TYR A 188 1.80 -17.16 -23.03
N THR A 189 2.23 -18.21 -22.34
CA THR A 189 1.84 -19.60 -22.65
C THR A 189 0.39 -19.82 -22.23
N TYR A 190 0.03 -19.36 -21.03
CA TYR A 190 -1.35 -19.44 -20.52
C TYR A 190 -2.30 -18.48 -21.24
N THR A 191 -1.89 -17.22 -21.44
CA THR A 191 -2.69 -16.14 -22.04
C THR A 191 -1.93 -15.61 -23.27
N PRO A 192 -2.18 -16.12 -24.49
CA PRO A 192 -1.47 -15.69 -25.70
C PRO A 192 -1.97 -14.33 -26.24
N HIS A 193 -2.15 -13.34 -25.34
CA HIS A 193 -2.63 -12.00 -25.67
C HIS A 193 -1.89 -10.95 -24.85
N ILE A 194 -1.41 -9.88 -25.51
CA ILE A 194 -0.72 -8.77 -24.83
C ILE A 194 -1.65 -8.06 -23.85
N GLN A 195 -2.88 -7.73 -24.26
CA GLN A 195 -3.85 -7.03 -23.41
C GLN A 195 -4.16 -7.79 -22.10
N GLY A 196 -4.24 -9.12 -22.17
CA GLY A 196 -4.47 -9.94 -20.98
C GLY A 196 -3.29 -9.87 -20.01
N ASN A 197 -2.07 -9.90 -20.53
CA ASN A 197 -0.86 -9.80 -19.73
C ASN A 197 -0.62 -8.38 -19.20
N GLU A 198 -1.00 -7.34 -19.93
CA GLU A 198 -1.04 -5.98 -19.44
C GLU A 198 -2.00 -5.84 -18.25
N ASN A 199 -3.18 -6.49 -18.30
CA ASN A 199 -4.12 -6.50 -17.18
C ASN A 199 -3.54 -7.23 -15.95
N PHE A 200 -2.83 -8.34 -16.16
CA PHE A 200 -2.09 -9.01 -15.07
C PHE A 200 -1.07 -8.06 -14.45
N TRP A 201 -0.21 -7.47 -15.29
CA TRP A 201 0.84 -6.56 -14.85
C TRP A 201 0.26 -5.36 -14.10
N LYS A 202 -0.79 -4.70 -14.62
CA LYS A 202 -1.47 -3.58 -13.95
C LYS A 202 -2.02 -3.98 -12.59
N LEU A 203 -2.66 -5.14 -12.46
CA LEU A 203 -3.18 -5.63 -11.17
C LEU A 203 -2.05 -5.96 -10.20
N TRP A 204 -0.99 -6.62 -10.68
CA TRP A 204 0.18 -6.92 -9.88
C TRP A 204 0.84 -5.64 -9.35
N GLN A 205 1.03 -4.64 -10.22
CA GLN A 205 1.58 -3.36 -9.80
C GLN A 205 0.65 -2.66 -8.81
N ALA A 206 -0.64 -2.52 -9.15
CA ALA A 206 -1.60 -1.83 -8.31
C ALA A 206 -1.74 -2.42 -6.90
N TRP A 207 -1.51 -3.73 -6.73
CA TRP A 207 -1.68 -4.41 -5.45
C TRP A 207 -0.37 -4.66 -4.71
N PHE A 208 0.75 -4.76 -5.42
CA PHE A 208 2.01 -5.25 -4.85
C PHE A 208 3.24 -4.40 -5.24
N ASP A 209 3.09 -3.22 -5.87
CA ASP A 209 4.19 -2.28 -6.21
C ASP A 209 4.49 -1.22 -5.15
N GLN A 210 3.54 -0.92 -4.27
CA GLN A 210 3.75 0.07 -3.21
C GLN A 210 4.55 -0.54 -2.05
N THR A 211 5.81 -0.12 -1.97
CA THR A 211 6.80 -0.71 -1.06
C THR A 211 6.85 0.03 0.28
N TYR A 212 6.79 1.38 0.27
CA TYR A 212 6.76 2.19 1.49
C TYR A 212 5.34 2.62 1.84
N THR A 213 4.98 2.41 3.11
CA THR A 213 3.63 2.61 3.66
C THR A 213 3.33 4.06 3.98
N GLU A 214 2.06 4.36 4.25
CA GLU A 214 1.61 5.63 4.80
C GLU A 214 2.46 6.02 6.02
N GLY A 215 2.82 7.30 6.14
CA GLY A 215 3.64 7.81 7.24
C GLY A 215 5.13 7.46 7.17
N SER A 216 5.60 6.81 6.09
CA SER A 216 7.04 6.55 5.89
C SER A 216 7.82 7.85 5.67
N LEU A 217 8.98 7.97 6.32
CA LEU A 217 9.93 9.05 6.08
C LEU A 217 11.08 8.50 5.24
N ILE A 218 11.19 8.95 4.00
CA ILE A 218 12.19 8.44 3.05
C ILE A 218 13.08 9.56 2.52
N LYS A 219 14.34 9.23 2.22
CA LYS A 219 15.28 10.10 1.51
C LYS A 219 16.19 9.28 0.62
N THR A 220 16.91 9.93 -0.30
CA THR A 220 17.98 9.27 -1.06
C THR A 220 19.33 9.40 -0.36
N ALA A 221 20.33 8.62 -0.79
CA ALA A 221 21.67 8.70 -0.22
C ALA A 221 22.37 10.05 -0.51
N ASN A 222 22.08 10.65 -1.67
CA ASN A 222 22.77 11.83 -2.18
C ASN A 222 21.96 13.14 -2.06
N ASP A 223 20.73 13.07 -1.53
CA ASP A 223 19.87 14.21 -1.26
C ASP A 223 19.47 14.25 0.22
N SER A 224 19.65 15.41 0.86
CA SER A 224 19.25 15.63 2.25
C SER A 224 17.76 15.86 2.43
N THR A 225 17.00 16.08 1.35
CA THR A 225 15.56 16.28 1.39
C THR A 225 14.87 15.02 1.91
N VAL A 226 14.13 15.18 3.01
CA VAL A 226 13.30 14.12 3.57
C VAL A 226 11.89 14.29 3.02
N TYR A 227 11.27 13.18 2.65
CA TYR A 227 9.92 13.10 2.14
C TYR A 227 9.04 12.30 3.10
N LEU A 228 7.84 12.79 3.37
CA LEU A 228 6.75 12.01 3.95
C LEU A 228 6.00 11.29 2.82
N ILE A 229 5.80 9.99 2.94
CA ILE A 229 4.83 9.27 2.12
C ILE A 229 3.46 9.44 2.74
N GLN A 230 2.56 10.06 2.00
CA GLN A 230 1.19 10.32 2.40
C GLN A 230 0.25 10.30 1.21
N ASP A 231 -0.87 9.57 1.34
CA ASP A 231 -1.89 9.40 0.29
C ASP A 231 -1.28 8.91 -1.04
N GLY A 232 -0.26 8.03 -0.96
CA GLY A 232 0.47 7.52 -2.11
C GLY A 232 1.36 8.56 -2.83
N LYS A 233 1.56 9.74 -2.23
CA LYS A 233 2.43 10.81 -2.74
C LYS A 233 3.61 11.05 -1.82
N ARG A 234 4.67 11.69 -2.34
CA ARG A 234 5.80 12.14 -1.53
C ARG A 234 5.66 13.64 -1.27
N ARG A 235 5.72 14.04 0.01
CA ARG A 235 5.69 15.45 0.45
C ARG A 235 7.07 15.85 0.97
N PRO A 236 7.79 16.76 0.30
CA PRO A 236 9.11 17.18 0.76
C PRO A 236 9.00 18.09 2.00
N PHE A 237 9.79 17.83 3.03
CA PHE A 237 10.01 18.78 4.13
C PHE A 237 10.99 19.87 3.68
N LYS A 238 10.61 21.15 3.80
CA LYS A 238 11.49 22.27 3.42
C LYS A 238 12.49 22.66 4.52
N SER A 239 12.27 22.23 5.75
CA SER A 239 13.18 22.51 6.86
C SER A 239 13.20 21.38 7.88
N MET A 240 14.30 21.28 8.63
CA MET A 240 14.40 20.36 9.76
C MET A 240 13.37 20.70 10.83
N SER A 241 13.08 21.98 11.07
CA SER A 241 12.03 22.42 12.01
C SER A 241 10.64 21.90 11.63
N ALA A 242 10.31 21.88 10.34
CA ALA A 242 9.05 21.31 9.86
C ALA A 242 8.96 19.79 10.09
N LEU A 243 10.11 19.09 10.02
CA LEU A 243 10.22 17.66 10.27
C LEU A 243 10.13 17.31 11.76
N VAL A 244 11.03 17.86 12.59
CA VAL A 244 11.19 17.44 14.00
C VAL A 244 10.01 17.81 14.90
N THR A 245 9.18 18.76 14.46
CA THR A 245 7.94 19.12 15.17
C THR A 245 6.79 18.14 14.89
N ARG A 246 6.96 17.21 13.93
CA ARG A 246 5.96 16.19 13.56
C ARG A 246 6.44 14.77 13.75
N PHE A 247 7.71 14.51 13.47
CA PHE A 247 8.25 13.16 13.42
C PHE A 247 9.64 13.07 14.04
N ASP A 248 9.96 11.90 14.58
CA ASP A 248 11.31 11.54 14.99
C ASP A 248 12.19 11.26 13.76
N PRO A 249 13.27 12.03 13.51
CA PRO A 249 14.19 11.80 12.39
C PRO A 249 14.87 10.42 12.42
N SER A 250 14.89 9.73 13.56
CA SER A 250 15.42 8.36 13.65
C SER A 250 14.65 7.37 12.76
N ARG A 251 13.41 7.69 12.39
CA ARG A 251 12.54 6.91 11.49
C ARG A 251 12.89 7.03 10.01
N ILE A 252 13.80 7.94 9.62
CA ILE A 252 14.14 8.14 8.21
C ILE A 252 14.81 6.90 7.62
N ILE A 253 14.29 6.45 6.49
CA ILE A 253 14.80 5.36 5.67
C ILE A 253 15.55 5.96 4.49
N THR A 254 16.72 5.39 4.17
CA THR A 254 17.45 5.75 2.95
C THR A 254 17.11 4.76 1.85
N VAL A 255 16.58 5.26 0.74
CA VAL A 255 16.07 4.46 -0.38
C VAL A 255 16.80 4.84 -1.67
N PRO A 256 16.89 3.94 -2.67
CA PRO A 256 17.36 4.29 -4.00
C PRO A 256 16.51 5.40 -4.64
N SER A 257 17.09 6.24 -5.49
CA SER A 257 16.34 7.31 -6.17
C SER A 257 15.18 6.76 -7.02
N SER A 258 15.33 5.57 -7.59
CA SER A 258 14.27 4.88 -8.35
C SER A 258 13.04 4.59 -7.49
N GLU A 259 13.20 4.22 -6.22
CA GLU A 259 12.08 4.00 -5.29
C GLU A 259 11.36 5.30 -4.97
N LEU A 260 12.11 6.37 -4.73
CA LEU A 260 11.53 7.69 -4.45
C LEU A 260 10.76 8.25 -5.66
N LEU A 261 11.22 7.97 -6.89
CA LEU A 261 10.60 8.44 -8.14
C LEU A 261 9.26 7.76 -8.46
N ARG A 262 8.91 6.65 -7.79
CA ARG A 262 7.60 5.99 -7.92
C ARG A 262 6.45 6.82 -7.35
N TYR A 263 6.74 7.73 -6.44
CA TYR A 263 5.75 8.57 -5.77
C TYR A 263 5.67 9.94 -6.44
N GLU A 264 4.47 10.34 -6.86
CA GLU A 264 4.21 11.70 -7.34
C GLU A 264 4.53 12.70 -6.22
N GLU A 265 5.24 13.78 -6.56
CA GLU A 265 5.51 14.83 -5.61
C GLU A 265 4.26 15.69 -5.37
N SER A 266 3.99 15.99 -4.11
CA SER A 266 2.86 16.83 -3.69
C SER A 266 3.31 18.01 -2.84
N THR A 267 2.36 18.79 -2.32
CA THR A 267 2.63 20.03 -1.60
C THR A 267 3.63 19.83 -0.47
N ALA A 268 4.69 20.64 -0.51
CA ALA A 268 5.77 20.60 0.47
C ALA A 268 5.30 20.97 1.88
N ILE A 269 5.91 20.37 2.89
CA ILE A 269 5.69 20.69 4.30
C ILE A 269 6.70 21.78 4.69
N THR A 270 6.21 23.01 4.83
CA THR A 270 7.04 24.21 5.04
C THR A 270 7.06 24.70 6.49
N LEU A 271 5.92 24.63 7.17
CA LEU A 271 5.71 25.23 8.48
C LEU A 271 5.91 24.23 9.62
N PRO A 272 6.55 24.60 10.75
CA PRO A 272 6.63 23.74 11.93
C PRO A 272 5.24 23.49 12.53
N ASN A 273 5.00 22.27 13.01
CA ASN A 273 3.75 21.93 13.69
C ASN A 273 3.59 22.74 14.97
N TYR A 274 2.35 23.06 15.34
CA TYR A 274 1.99 23.95 16.45
C TYR A 274 2.49 25.39 16.33
N ALA A 275 2.92 25.82 15.13
CA ALA A 275 3.15 27.23 14.86
C ALA A 275 1.87 28.05 14.95
N ILE A 276 1.99 29.27 15.45
CA ILE A 276 0.94 30.27 15.38
C ILE A 276 1.11 31.05 14.07
N LEU A 277 0.08 31.06 13.24
CA LEU A 277 0.11 31.69 11.92
C LEU A 277 -0.77 32.93 11.92
N ARG A 278 -0.29 34.02 11.30
CA ARG A 278 -1.01 35.28 11.15
C ARG A 278 -1.30 35.54 9.68
N ASN A 279 -2.58 35.74 9.35
CA ASN A 279 -3.06 36.09 8.02
C ASN A 279 -3.93 37.34 8.11
N GLY A 280 -3.33 38.52 7.92
CA GLY A 280 -4.02 39.79 8.16
C GLY A 280 -4.49 39.89 9.61
N SER A 281 -5.81 39.90 9.83
CA SER A 281 -6.44 39.97 11.16
C SER A 281 -6.81 38.60 11.76
N ASP A 282 -6.60 37.51 11.00
CA ASP A 282 -6.89 36.15 11.46
C ASP A 282 -5.64 35.47 12.00
N PHE A 283 -5.83 34.66 13.04
CA PHE A 283 -4.77 33.93 13.73
C PHE A 283 -5.14 32.45 13.79
N TYR A 284 -4.18 31.57 13.52
CA TYR A 284 -4.39 30.13 13.47
C TYR A 284 -3.31 29.38 14.26
N LEU A 285 -3.69 28.28 14.91
CA LEU A 285 -2.74 27.25 15.34
C LEU A 285 -2.66 26.20 14.24
N LEU A 286 -1.45 25.90 13.77
CA LEU A 286 -1.21 24.77 12.88
C LEU A 286 -1.18 23.46 13.68
N ASP A 287 -2.08 22.54 13.39
CA ASP A 287 -2.17 21.22 13.99
C ASP A 287 -2.10 20.18 12.86
N TYR A 288 -0.88 19.80 12.50
CA TYR A 288 -0.51 19.01 11.32
C TYR A 288 -0.95 19.67 10.01
N ASP A 289 -2.00 19.14 9.36
CA ASP A 289 -2.60 19.70 8.15
C ASP A 289 -3.94 20.43 8.43
N VAL A 290 -4.23 20.70 9.70
CA VAL A 290 -5.43 21.41 10.15
C VAL A 290 -5.05 22.78 10.72
N LEU A 291 -5.77 23.82 10.31
CA LEU A 291 -5.68 25.16 10.88
C LEU A 291 -6.83 25.40 11.85
N ARG A 292 -6.49 25.66 13.11
CA ARG A 292 -7.47 25.96 14.17
C ARG A 292 -7.48 27.46 14.44
N LYS A 293 -8.57 28.13 14.10
CA LYS A 293 -8.68 29.59 14.19
C LYS A 293 -8.79 30.03 15.64
N PHE A 294 -8.03 31.04 16.06
CA PHE A 294 -8.25 31.74 17.33
C PHE A 294 -9.35 32.77 17.19
N LYS A 295 -10.13 32.98 18.26
CA LYS A 295 -11.20 33.99 18.29
C LYS A 295 -10.67 35.41 18.07
N SER A 296 -9.48 35.72 18.60
CA SER A 296 -8.82 37.02 18.44
C SER A 296 -7.35 36.95 18.87
N GLU A 297 -6.57 37.98 18.52
CA GLU A 297 -5.20 38.17 19.01
C GLU A 297 -5.12 38.19 20.55
N SER A 298 -6.13 38.78 21.21
CA SER A 298 -6.19 38.82 22.68
C SER A 298 -6.26 37.42 23.28
N VAL A 299 -6.92 36.47 22.61
CA VAL A 299 -6.95 35.07 23.05
C VAL A 299 -5.59 34.41 22.86
N VAL A 300 -4.89 34.69 21.74
CA VAL A 300 -3.52 34.19 21.53
C VAL A 300 -2.60 34.62 22.68
N LYS A 301 -2.63 35.91 23.03
CA LYS A 301 -1.85 36.46 24.16
C LYS A 301 -2.27 35.90 25.51
N TYR A 302 -3.58 35.77 25.75
CA TYR A 302 -4.12 35.24 27.01
C TYR A 302 -3.67 33.79 27.25
N LEU A 303 -3.57 33.00 26.18
CA LEU A 303 -3.11 31.61 26.24
C LEU A 303 -1.58 31.47 26.31
N GLY A 304 -0.85 32.59 26.46
CA GLY A 304 0.58 32.60 26.72
C GLY A 304 1.48 32.53 25.49
N PHE A 305 0.92 32.58 24.27
CA PHE A 305 1.73 32.64 23.05
C PHE A 305 2.27 34.05 22.82
N ASN A 306 3.55 34.16 22.49
CA ASN A 306 4.19 35.43 22.24
C ASN A 306 3.87 35.91 20.80
N PRO A 307 3.38 37.15 20.60
CA PRO A 307 3.16 37.70 19.27
C PRO A 307 4.38 37.68 18.33
N ASP A 308 5.58 37.73 18.88
CA ASP A 308 6.84 37.68 18.11
C ASP A 308 7.14 36.28 17.56
N GLU A 309 6.46 35.24 18.07
CA GLU A 309 6.58 33.85 17.59
C GLU A 309 5.63 33.54 16.43
N MET A 310 4.77 34.50 16.05
CA MET A 310 3.81 34.33 14.97
C MET A 310 4.49 34.34 13.60
N ILE A 311 4.14 33.37 12.76
CA ILE A 311 4.59 33.31 11.37
C ILE A 311 3.54 34.01 10.49
N ASP A 312 3.95 35.08 9.82
CA ASP A 312 3.11 35.74 8.82
C ASP A 312 2.94 34.86 7.57
N ILE A 313 1.69 34.66 7.15
CA ILE A 313 1.33 33.89 5.97
C ILE A 313 0.34 34.65 5.08
N SER A 314 0.36 34.34 3.79
CA SER A 314 -0.57 34.86 2.80
C SER A 314 -1.81 33.97 2.66
N SER A 315 -2.89 34.47 2.05
CA SER A 315 -4.09 33.65 1.78
C SER A 315 -3.81 32.49 0.81
N SER A 316 -2.74 32.58 0.00
CA SER A 316 -2.27 31.45 -0.82
C SER A 316 -1.69 30.30 0.01
N ASP A 317 -1.05 30.59 1.15
CA ASP A 317 -0.45 29.58 2.02
C ASP A 317 -1.50 28.77 2.78
N LEU A 318 -2.73 29.28 2.89
CA LEU A 318 -3.87 28.55 3.45
C LEU A 318 -4.34 27.42 2.53
N LYS A 319 -3.98 27.45 1.24
CA LYS A 319 -4.39 26.42 0.27
C LYS A 319 -3.68 25.11 0.60
N GLY A 320 -4.46 24.06 0.82
CA GLY A 320 -3.95 22.72 1.16
C GLY A 320 -4.09 22.37 2.65
N PHE A 321 -4.46 23.34 3.50
CA PHE A 321 -4.85 23.06 4.88
C PHE A 321 -6.37 22.97 5.04
N THR A 322 -6.81 22.11 5.95
CA THR A 322 -8.22 22.07 6.37
C THR A 322 -8.43 23.07 7.50
N ILE A 323 -9.35 24.03 7.35
CA ILE A 323 -9.69 24.94 8.44
C ILE A 323 -10.72 24.25 9.34
N SER A 324 -10.37 24.10 10.62
CA SER A 324 -11.27 23.56 11.64
C SER A 324 -12.50 24.47 11.79
N PRO A 325 -13.73 23.90 11.89
CA PRO A 325 -14.92 24.68 12.21
C PRO A 325 -14.90 25.23 13.65
N GLU A 326 -14.11 24.61 14.53
CA GLU A 326 -13.97 25.04 15.92
C GLU A 326 -12.99 26.20 16.08
N VAL A 327 -13.40 27.19 16.88
CA VAL A 327 -12.61 28.38 17.19
C VAL A 327 -12.01 28.24 18.58
N ILE A 328 -10.71 28.48 18.70
CA ILE A 328 -10.00 28.52 19.98
C ILE A 328 -10.40 29.78 20.75
N THR A 329 -10.97 29.59 21.94
CA THR A 329 -11.38 30.65 22.86
C THR A 329 -10.51 30.65 24.12
N ALA A 330 -10.69 31.65 24.98
CA ALA A 330 -9.97 31.74 26.26
C ALA A 330 -10.36 30.64 27.28
N GLU A 331 -11.47 29.93 27.04
CA GLU A 331 -12.01 28.88 27.93
C GLU A 331 -11.46 27.49 27.59
N ILE A 332 -10.63 27.37 26.56
CA ILE A 332 -10.07 26.08 26.15
C ILE A 332 -9.20 25.47 27.26
N GLN A 333 -9.47 24.22 27.61
CA GLN A 333 -8.74 23.54 28.68
C GLN A 333 -7.31 23.15 28.27
N SER A 334 -7.11 22.78 27.01
CA SER A 334 -5.80 22.47 26.46
C SER A 334 -5.74 22.72 24.95
N VAL A 335 -4.80 23.58 24.53
CA VAL A 335 -4.62 24.00 23.14
C VAL A 335 -3.91 22.92 22.33
N THR A 336 -2.72 22.51 22.75
CA THR A 336 -1.85 21.54 22.05
C THR A 336 -1.94 20.12 22.60
N GLY A 337 -2.73 19.92 23.66
CA GLY A 337 -2.86 18.65 24.37
C GLY A 337 -1.85 18.49 25.51
N LYS A 338 -2.16 17.62 26.48
CA LYS A 338 -1.29 17.27 27.60
C LYS A 338 -1.37 15.78 27.91
N LEU A 339 -0.24 15.21 28.30
CA LEU A 339 -0.16 13.83 28.79
C LEU A 339 -0.33 13.85 30.31
N VAL A 340 -1.21 13.01 30.86
CA VAL A 340 -1.46 12.94 32.30
C VAL A 340 -1.48 11.50 32.80
N SER A 341 -1.21 11.36 34.09
CA SER A 341 -1.48 10.15 34.87
C SER A 341 -2.35 10.54 36.08
N PHE A 342 -3.31 9.69 36.45
CA PHE A 342 -4.20 10.01 37.57
C PHE A 342 -3.64 9.50 38.89
N LYS A 343 -3.78 10.29 39.96
CA LYS A 343 -3.37 9.88 41.32
C LYS A 343 -4.03 8.58 41.77
N GLU A 344 -5.27 8.39 41.35
CA GLU A 344 -6.14 7.26 41.68
C GLU A 344 -5.91 6.04 40.79
N ASP A 345 -5.21 6.20 39.66
CA ASP A 345 -4.84 5.13 38.73
C ASP A 345 -3.37 5.29 38.28
N PRO A 346 -2.42 5.10 39.22
CA PRO A 346 -1.01 5.36 38.95
C PRO A 346 -0.47 4.36 37.92
N GLY A 347 0.18 4.88 36.88
CA GLY A 347 0.79 4.08 35.80
C GLY A 347 -0.03 4.03 34.52
N SER A 348 -1.33 4.34 34.58
CA SER A 348 -2.14 4.61 33.40
C SER A 348 -1.84 6.00 32.85
N LEU A 349 -1.82 6.12 31.52
CA LEU A 349 -1.58 7.37 30.82
C LEU A 349 -2.79 7.76 29.97
N TYR A 350 -3.06 9.06 29.96
CA TYR A 350 -4.16 9.66 29.21
C TYR A 350 -3.69 10.91 28.49
N TYR A 351 -4.21 11.14 27.29
CA TYR A 351 -3.97 12.35 26.54
C TYR A 351 -5.22 13.23 26.57
N LEU A 352 -5.11 14.41 27.15
CA LEU A 352 -6.19 15.38 27.27
C LEU A 352 -5.97 16.45 26.19
N LYS A 353 -6.93 16.61 25.28
CA LYS A 353 -6.89 17.63 24.23
C LYS A 353 -8.27 18.25 24.10
N GLN A 354 -8.33 19.58 24.09
CA GLN A 354 -9.61 20.31 24.13
C GLN A 354 -10.45 19.85 25.35
N ASP A 355 -11.65 19.36 25.12
CA ASP A 355 -12.63 18.85 26.08
C ASP A 355 -12.73 17.31 26.05
N THR A 356 -11.76 16.63 25.43
CA THR A 356 -11.71 15.16 25.35
C THR A 356 -10.49 14.58 26.06
N PHE A 357 -10.65 13.39 26.64
CA PHE A 357 -9.54 12.60 27.18
C PHE A 357 -9.48 11.25 26.46
N HIS A 358 -8.27 10.81 26.13
CA HIS A 358 -8.02 9.60 25.38
C HIS A 358 -7.11 8.66 26.17
N PRO A 359 -7.50 7.40 26.42
CA PRO A 359 -6.64 6.45 27.12
C PRO A 359 -5.46 5.99 26.23
N LEU A 360 -4.33 5.72 26.87
CA LEU A 360 -3.16 5.07 26.26
C LEU A 360 -2.94 3.72 26.94
N TYR A 361 -3.15 2.63 26.21
CA TYR A 361 -3.03 1.27 26.77
C TYR A 361 -1.59 0.76 26.91
N ASP A 362 -0.58 1.55 26.49
CA ASP A 362 0.83 1.28 26.74
C ASP A 362 1.62 2.60 26.71
N PRO A 363 2.55 2.86 27.66
CA PRO A 363 3.42 4.03 27.64
C PRO A 363 4.29 4.15 26.38
N ALA A 364 4.53 3.05 25.65
CA ALA A 364 5.20 3.08 24.36
C ALA A 364 4.50 3.99 23.34
N ILE A 365 3.17 4.10 23.38
CA ILE A 365 2.39 5.00 22.52
C ILE A 365 2.74 6.46 22.83
N ALA A 366 2.84 6.83 24.10
CA ALA A 366 3.22 8.18 24.50
C ALA A 366 4.63 8.52 24.00
N LYS A 367 5.58 7.60 24.16
CA LYS A 367 6.95 7.78 23.68
C LYS A 367 7.03 7.95 22.16
N ALA A 368 6.19 7.21 21.42
CA ALA A 368 6.17 7.26 19.96
C ALA A 368 5.51 8.55 19.42
N ASN A 369 4.34 8.90 19.96
CA ASN A 369 3.51 9.96 19.41
C ASN A 369 3.79 11.33 20.05
N PHE A 370 4.27 11.35 21.29
CA PHE A 370 4.44 12.55 22.11
C PHE A 370 5.80 12.57 22.82
N PRO A 371 6.93 12.38 22.11
CA PRO A 371 8.25 12.21 22.73
C PRO A 371 8.70 13.41 23.59
N ASN A 372 8.11 14.59 23.35
CA ASN A 372 8.44 15.84 24.05
C ASN A 372 7.47 16.16 25.21
N LEU A 373 6.41 15.37 25.41
CA LEU A 373 5.47 15.59 26.51
C LEU A 373 5.88 14.75 27.72
N THR A 374 5.88 15.38 28.89
CA THR A 374 6.07 14.70 30.16
C THR A 374 4.70 14.51 30.84
N PRO A 375 4.38 13.31 31.36
CA PRO A 375 3.11 13.10 32.05
C PRO A 375 2.99 13.97 33.31
N GLU A 376 1.89 14.71 33.43
CA GLU A 376 1.52 15.42 34.65
C GLU A 376 0.67 14.51 35.55
N THR A 377 0.94 14.49 36.86
CA THR A 377 0.10 13.76 37.82
C THR A 377 -1.05 14.64 38.32
N VAL A 378 -2.29 14.27 37.98
CA VAL A 378 -3.50 15.05 38.29
C VAL A 378 -4.53 14.20 39.04
N PRO A 379 -5.45 14.78 39.84
CA PRO A 379 -6.55 14.01 40.41
C PRO A 379 -7.59 13.66 39.33
N LEU A 380 -8.25 12.50 39.46
CA LEU A 380 -9.30 12.05 38.55
C LEU A 380 -10.46 13.06 38.41
N SER A 381 -10.67 13.91 39.42
CA SER A 381 -11.68 14.98 39.40
C SER A 381 -11.53 15.97 38.25
N VAL A 382 -10.36 16.06 37.60
CA VAL A 382 -10.16 16.88 36.40
C VAL A 382 -11.04 16.41 35.24
N LEU A 383 -11.38 15.12 35.17
CA LEU A 383 -12.20 14.57 34.09
C LEU A 383 -13.67 14.99 34.12
N LYS A 384 -14.14 15.69 35.16
CA LYS A 384 -15.55 16.15 35.25
C LYS A 384 -15.97 17.02 34.06
N ASP A 385 -15.02 17.76 33.50
CA ASP A 385 -15.23 18.67 32.38
C ASP A 385 -14.75 18.09 31.04
N TYR A 386 -14.45 16.78 31.01
CA TYR A 386 -13.95 16.09 29.83
C TYR A 386 -14.88 14.95 29.40
N THR A 387 -14.96 14.74 28.09
CA THR A 387 -15.64 13.61 27.48
C THR A 387 -14.62 12.54 27.07
N GLU A 388 -14.99 11.27 27.20
CA GLU A 388 -14.11 10.16 26.81
C GLU A 388 -14.04 10.06 25.28
N GLY A 389 -12.81 10.09 24.75
CA GLY A 389 -12.50 9.87 23.35
C GLY A 389 -11.96 8.47 23.08
N THR A 390 -11.69 8.17 21.81
CA THR A 390 -11.11 6.88 21.41
C THR A 390 -9.67 6.72 21.92
N PRO A 391 -9.20 5.50 22.21
CA PRO A 391 -7.81 5.28 22.63
C PRO A 391 -6.81 5.77 21.58
N ILE A 392 -5.73 6.42 22.02
CA ILE A 392 -4.64 6.81 21.11
C ILE A 392 -3.91 5.54 20.67
N LYS A 393 -3.70 5.41 19.36
CA LYS A 393 -2.93 4.34 18.72
C LYS A 393 -1.58 4.88 18.22
N PHE A 394 -0.66 4.00 17.86
CA PHE A 394 0.52 4.40 17.06
C PHE A 394 0.09 5.03 15.73
N GLN A 395 0.84 6.04 15.29
CA GLN A 395 0.61 6.71 14.00
C GLN A 395 1.09 5.85 12.84
N ASP A 396 0.59 6.13 11.63
CA ASP A 396 1.08 5.51 10.41
C ASP A 396 2.60 5.68 10.25
N GLY A 397 3.23 4.66 9.66
CA GLY A 397 4.67 4.49 9.52
C GLY A 397 5.40 4.11 10.81
N THR A 398 4.69 3.85 11.91
CA THR A 398 5.30 3.36 13.15
C THR A 398 5.60 1.87 13.03
N LEU A 399 6.87 1.49 13.29
CA LEU A 399 7.27 0.09 13.41
C LEU A 399 7.05 -0.39 14.84
N PHE A 400 6.36 -1.51 15.01
CA PHE A 400 6.13 -2.07 16.33
C PHE A 400 6.11 -3.60 16.34
N GLY A 401 6.38 -4.17 17.51
CA GLY A 401 6.27 -5.60 17.79
C GLY A 401 5.52 -5.83 19.10
N VAL A 402 4.89 -6.99 19.23
CA VAL A 402 4.22 -7.39 20.48
C VAL A 402 5.17 -8.24 21.31
N LYS A 403 5.41 -7.87 22.57
CA LYS A 403 6.30 -8.62 23.47
C LYS A 403 5.83 -10.08 23.58
N GLY A 404 6.76 -11.01 23.37
CA GLY A 404 6.49 -12.46 23.39
C GLY A 404 6.16 -13.07 22.02
N TYR A 405 6.08 -12.25 20.96
CA TYR A 405 5.89 -12.67 19.57
C TYR A 405 7.09 -12.23 18.72
N ASN A 406 7.29 -12.90 17.58
CA ASN A 406 8.45 -12.65 16.70
C ASN A 406 8.10 -11.74 15.52
N GLU A 407 6.81 -11.49 15.29
CA GLU A 407 6.30 -10.69 14.20
C GLU A 407 6.51 -9.19 14.46
N VAL A 408 7.05 -8.51 13.45
CA VAL A 408 7.15 -7.04 13.40
C VAL A 408 6.13 -6.50 12.41
N TYR A 409 5.54 -5.37 12.75
CA TYR A 409 4.53 -4.71 11.96
C TYR A 409 4.92 -3.27 11.68
N VAL A 410 4.42 -2.73 10.57
CA VAL A 410 4.30 -1.28 10.37
C VAL A 410 2.82 -0.89 10.41
N VAL A 411 2.52 0.27 10.98
CA VAL A 411 1.17 0.85 10.88
C VAL A 411 1.01 1.51 9.51
N ASP A 412 -0.03 1.14 8.77
CA ASP A 412 -0.34 1.67 7.43
C ASP A 412 -1.85 1.84 7.29
N HIS A 413 -2.30 3.07 7.04
CA HIS A 413 -3.71 3.45 7.00
C HIS A 413 -4.52 2.94 8.21
N GLY A 414 -3.93 3.02 9.41
CA GLY A 414 -4.55 2.56 10.66
C GLY A 414 -4.63 1.03 10.84
N LYS A 415 -4.04 0.24 9.93
CA LYS A 415 -3.90 -1.22 10.02
C LYS A 415 -2.47 -1.60 10.41
N LYS A 416 -2.28 -2.79 10.98
CA LYS A 416 -0.94 -3.38 11.18
C LYS A 416 -0.60 -4.29 10.00
N ARG A 417 0.45 -3.95 9.26
CA ARG A 417 0.98 -4.76 8.15
C ARG A 417 2.18 -5.55 8.63
N HIS A 418 2.10 -6.88 8.57
CA HIS A 418 3.19 -7.75 8.99
C HIS A 418 4.38 -7.58 8.04
N ILE A 419 5.60 -7.51 8.56
CA ILE A 419 6.80 -7.51 7.73
C ILE A 419 7.25 -8.95 7.58
N ALA A 420 7.14 -9.50 6.37
CA ALA A 420 7.10 -10.95 6.16
C ALA A 420 8.34 -11.71 6.64
N SER A 421 9.51 -11.06 6.65
CA SER A 421 10.75 -11.64 7.17
C SER A 421 11.72 -10.56 7.66
N ALA A 422 12.75 -10.98 8.39
CA ALA A 422 13.86 -10.11 8.77
C ALA A 422 14.63 -9.57 7.56
N GLU A 423 14.71 -10.34 6.48
CA GLU A 423 15.30 -9.90 5.21
C GLU A 423 14.47 -8.80 4.59
N VAL A 424 13.14 -8.98 4.54
CA VAL A 424 12.20 -7.94 4.09
C VAL A 424 12.35 -6.67 4.93
N PHE A 425 12.42 -6.82 6.25
CA PHE A 425 12.62 -5.70 7.16
C PHE A 425 13.89 -4.91 6.83
N LEU A 426 15.02 -5.58 6.68
CA LEU A 426 16.31 -4.94 6.45
C LEU A 426 16.44 -4.33 5.06
N GLY A 427 15.95 -4.99 4.01
CA GLY A 427 16.07 -4.44 2.66
C GLY A 427 15.00 -3.39 2.32
N LEU A 428 13.93 -3.26 3.11
CA LEU A 428 13.12 -2.03 3.17
C LEU A 428 13.85 -0.88 3.88
N GLY A 429 15.09 -1.09 4.34
CA GLY A 429 15.91 -0.09 5.01
C GLY A 429 15.50 0.21 6.45
N TYR A 430 14.57 -0.56 7.03
CA TYR A 430 14.21 -0.46 8.43
C TYR A 430 15.35 -0.95 9.33
N LYS A 431 15.39 -0.42 10.55
CA LYS A 431 16.42 -0.75 11.55
C LYS A 431 15.76 -1.27 12.81
N TRP A 432 16.32 -2.31 13.41
CA TRP A 432 15.75 -2.96 14.60
C TRP A 432 15.55 -2.01 15.79
N ASN A 433 16.38 -0.96 15.90
CA ASN A 433 16.24 0.07 16.93
C ASN A 433 15.05 1.02 16.72
N GLN A 434 14.42 1.01 15.54
CA GLN A 434 13.18 1.74 15.25
C GLN A 434 11.93 0.96 15.70
N VAL A 435 12.05 -0.33 16.00
CA VAL A 435 10.91 -1.17 16.41
C VAL A 435 10.51 -0.85 17.85
N ILE A 436 9.25 -0.42 18.02
CA ILE A 436 8.66 -0.14 19.32
C ILE A 436 8.00 -1.42 19.86
N TRP A 437 8.47 -1.93 20.99
CA TRP A 437 7.91 -3.13 21.61
C TRP A 437 6.79 -2.77 22.59
N THR A 438 5.58 -3.26 22.32
CA THR A 438 4.36 -2.98 23.09
C THR A 438 3.70 -4.26 23.61
N ASN A 439 2.59 -4.13 24.34
CA ASN A 439 1.78 -5.23 24.86
C ASN A 439 0.72 -5.73 23.84
N SER A 440 0.08 -6.86 24.16
CA SER A 440 -0.93 -7.48 23.29
C SER A 440 -2.21 -6.67 23.15
N VAL A 441 -2.57 -5.84 24.14
CA VAL A 441 -3.75 -4.98 24.09
C VAL A 441 -3.60 -3.97 22.95
N VAL A 442 -2.46 -3.27 22.88
CA VAL A 442 -2.16 -2.35 21.78
C VAL A 442 -2.12 -3.08 20.44
N GLY A 443 -1.46 -4.24 20.39
CA GLY A 443 -1.43 -5.07 19.17
C GLY A 443 -2.81 -5.48 18.66
N SER A 444 -3.80 -5.61 19.55
CA SER A 444 -5.19 -5.95 19.20
C SER A 444 -6.04 -4.75 18.74
N LEU A 445 -5.57 -3.51 18.93
CA LEU A 445 -6.27 -2.31 18.47
C LEU A 445 -6.24 -2.13 16.95
N PHE A 446 -5.36 -2.83 16.26
CA PHE A 446 -5.15 -2.68 14.82
C PHE A 446 -5.69 -3.91 14.09
N ASP A 447 -6.52 -3.66 13.09
CA ASP A 447 -6.88 -4.65 12.09
C ASP A 447 -5.62 -5.06 11.32
N ARG A 448 -5.56 -6.33 10.90
CA ARG A 448 -4.44 -6.83 10.11
C ARG A 448 -4.61 -6.33 8.67
N GLY A 449 -3.54 -5.78 8.10
CA GLY A 449 -3.45 -5.45 6.69
C GLY A 449 -2.50 -6.41 5.97
N GLU A 450 -2.37 -6.20 4.66
CA GLU A 450 -1.45 -6.96 3.82
C GLU A 450 -0.04 -6.95 4.38
N PRO A 451 0.70 -8.06 4.36
CA PRO A 451 2.10 -7.99 4.75
C PRO A 451 2.92 -7.22 3.72
N LEU A 452 4.11 -6.81 4.15
CA LEU A 452 5.14 -6.22 3.31
C LEU A 452 6.14 -7.28 2.85
N TYR A 453 6.66 -7.09 1.64
CA TYR A 453 7.64 -7.93 0.96
C TYR A 453 8.66 -7.03 0.25
N ILE A 454 9.87 -7.53 0.02
CA ILE A 454 10.87 -6.87 -0.83
C ILE A 454 10.69 -7.37 -2.26
N ARG A 455 10.75 -6.46 -3.23
CA ARG A 455 11.15 -6.82 -4.60
C ARG A 455 12.66 -6.96 -4.62
N THR A 456 13.19 -8.17 -4.80
CA THR A 456 14.64 -8.36 -4.93
C THR A 456 15.13 -7.57 -6.15
N SER A 457 15.92 -6.52 -5.90
CA SER A 457 16.45 -5.61 -6.93
C SER A 457 17.63 -6.21 -7.72
N GLU A 458 17.89 -7.51 -7.63
CA GLU A 458 19.09 -8.12 -8.23
C GLU A 458 19.04 -8.27 -9.76
N GLN A 459 17.90 -7.98 -10.42
CA GLN A 459 17.79 -8.20 -11.88
C GLN A 459 17.78 -6.94 -12.76
N VAL A 460 17.73 -5.72 -12.21
CA VAL A 460 17.81 -4.51 -13.07
C VAL A 460 19.25 -4.20 -13.51
N ASN A 461 20.25 -4.64 -12.76
CA ASN A 461 21.65 -4.29 -13.04
C ASN A 461 22.38 -5.24 -14.01
N ASN A 462 21.86 -6.45 -14.27
CA ASN A 462 22.51 -7.41 -15.16
C ASN A 462 22.07 -7.27 -16.64
N ALA A 463 21.00 -6.53 -16.92
CA ALA A 463 20.56 -6.26 -18.30
C ALA A 463 21.31 -5.07 -18.95
N SER A 464 22.03 -4.25 -18.17
CA SER A 464 22.76 -3.08 -18.69
C SER A 464 24.25 -3.33 -18.98
N SER A 465 24.81 -4.49 -18.62
CA SER A 465 26.23 -4.79 -18.87
C SER A 465 26.52 -5.48 -20.21
N ASP A 466 25.50 -5.93 -20.95
CA ASP A 466 25.70 -6.66 -22.22
C ASP A 466 25.39 -5.85 -23.49
N LEU A 467 25.11 -4.54 -23.37
CA LEU A 467 24.85 -3.66 -24.51
C LEU A 467 26.02 -2.73 -24.88
N THR A 468 27.23 -2.96 -24.34
CA THR A 468 28.43 -2.15 -24.69
C THR A 468 29.64 -2.93 -25.17
N LYS A 469 29.50 -4.25 -25.42
CA LYS A 469 30.49 -5.01 -26.19
C LYS A 469 29.85 -5.49 -27.48
N ASP A 470 29.94 -4.65 -28.49
CA ASP A 470 30.29 -5.03 -29.88
C ASP A 470 29.89 -3.90 -30.82
N ILE A 471 30.71 -2.84 -30.83
CA ILE A 471 30.84 -1.97 -31.99
C ILE A 471 32.32 -2.02 -32.41
N ASN A 472 32.62 -2.87 -33.39
CA ASN A 472 33.67 -2.63 -34.38
C ASN A 472 33.49 -3.53 -35.63
N ILE A 473 32.89 -2.92 -36.65
CA ILE A 473 33.22 -2.93 -38.10
C ILE A 473 34.01 -4.13 -38.67
N ALA A 474 33.40 -4.86 -39.62
CA ALA A 474 33.85 -4.94 -41.04
C ALA A 474 33.05 -5.97 -41.89
N ASP A 475 32.40 -5.43 -42.92
CA ASP A 475 32.24 -5.87 -44.31
C ASP A 475 32.48 -7.35 -44.75
N SER A 476 31.48 -7.93 -45.43
CA SER A 476 31.52 -8.45 -46.82
C SER A 476 30.72 -9.74 -47.09
N SER A 477 29.74 -9.57 -47.98
CA SER A 477 29.33 -10.44 -49.10
C SER A 477 28.86 -11.91 -48.95
N THR A 478 27.75 -12.13 -49.67
CA THR A 478 27.32 -13.29 -50.49
C THR A 478 26.50 -14.45 -49.90
N ASP A 479 25.34 -14.62 -50.57
CA ASP A 479 24.62 -15.84 -50.96
C ASP A 479 23.62 -16.55 -50.01
N ASP A 480 22.35 -16.44 -50.41
CA ASP A 480 21.17 -17.31 -50.23
C ASP A 480 21.39 -18.70 -50.91
N PRO A 481 20.52 -19.75 -50.88
CA PRO A 481 19.26 -19.98 -50.14
C PRO A 481 19.07 -21.40 -49.52
N GLN A 482 17.87 -21.63 -48.95
CA GLN A 482 17.04 -22.87 -48.97
C GLN A 482 16.81 -23.72 -47.68
N ASN A 483 15.56 -23.65 -47.20
CA ASN A 483 14.51 -24.70 -47.31
C ASN A 483 14.16 -25.65 -46.12
N THR A 484 12.84 -25.91 -46.04
CA THR A 484 12.01 -26.96 -45.36
C THR A 484 11.96 -26.98 -43.83
N SER A 485 10.81 -26.69 -43.19
CA SER A 485 9.58 -27.51 -43.00
C SER A 485 9.74 -28.68 -42.03
N ASN A 486 8.98 -28.68 -40.93
CA ASN A 486 7.90 -29.66 -40.70
C ASN A 486 7.20 -29.44 -39.36
N ASP A 487 5.88 -29.51 -39.45
CA ASP A 487 4.88 -29.67 -38.40
C ASP A 487 5.12 -30.93 -37.55
N VAL A 488 4.88 -30.84 -36.24
CA VAL A 488 3.93 -31.65 -35.43
C VAL A 488 3.57 -30.84 -34.18
#